data_AF-A0AAC8ZL12-F1
#
_entry.id   AF-A0AAC8ZL12-F1
#
_cell.length_a   1.000
_cell.length_b   1.000
_cell.length_c   1.000
_cell.angle_alpha   90.00
_cell.angle_beta   90.00
_cell.angle_gamma   90.00
#
_symmetry.space_group_name_H-M   'P 1'
#
loop_
_entity.id
_entity.type
_entity.pdbx_description
1 polymer ?
#
loop_
_entity_poly.entity_id
_entity_poly.type
_entity_poly.pdbx_seq_one_letter_code
_entity_poly.pdbx_strand_id
1 'polypeptide(L)'
;MYSVLRATLLTLSATVLCTSLFASPLPQAEMARRADRFNQRMQLGQPYDAATQQFLHSAASLSSAIFLRQAAEATPYFVDWMSGTRKVAGDNPWTTYNSALFDSRSDYVISGNVGAADYVGFQVYAMHDGRNVARAEQNRSTKDMQIDRQGNFSLRLTPATPPPGQDAIVTTPDDYMVIVREYYHSGQQKAQRPARYHIRRLTGHPAPPIADAPRRSALAASFYRSLVLSSLDLSAKMSRVRNSSQEVEVDRSLSDALYPTTDNRYDGVYVSLPHDDSVIRISGTLPRDATYISVVFYTPYYITPDYRMAKTYLTGQEIVRQADGRYQIHLSRQPRDLSNNLTSAGYDQGMVVIRYLGSQQYPEFDVQLLPHGADARP
;
A
#
# COMPACT_ATOMS: atom_id res chain seq x y z
N MET A 1 -40.70 56.36 53.62
CA MET A 1 -40.97 54.90 53.64
C MET A 1 -41.33 54.51 52.21
N TYR A 2 -40.60 53.72 51.42
CA TYR A 2 -39.67 52.61 51.68
C TYR A 2 -38.45 52.65 50.74
N SER A 3 -37.42 51.92 51.17
CA SER A 3 -36.04 51.85 50.68
C SER A 3 -35.89 51.26 49.28
N VAL A 4 -34.97 51.82 48.50
CA VAL A 4 -34.47 51.31 47.20
C VAL A 4 -33.28 50.39 47.48
N LEU A 5 -33.42 49.08 47.26
CA LEU A 5 -32.28 48.16 47.23
C LEU A 5 -31.80 47.97 45.79
N ARG A 6 -30.58 48.45 45.52
CA ARG A 6 -29.81 48.18 44.29
C ARG A 6 -29.31 46.74 44.30
N ALA A 7 -29.70 45.95 43.30
CA ALA A 7 -29.08 44.67 43.00
C ALA A 7 -27.81 44.90 42.17
N THR A 8 -26.65 44.61 42.75
CA THR A 8 -25.35 44.66 42.08
C THR A 8 -25.23 43.45 41.16
N LEU A 9 -25.29 43.64 39.84
CA LEU A 9 -24.93 42.62 38.86
C LEU A 9 -23.41 42.40 38.92
N LEU A 10 -22.98 41.28 39.50
CA LEU A 10 -21.64 40.73 39.29
C LEU A 10 -21.56 40.23 37.85
N THR A 11 -20.88 40.99 36.99
CA THR A 11 -20.40 40.50 35.69
C THR A 11 -19.26 39.51 35.93
N LEU A 12 -19.58 38.21 35.94
CA LEU A 12 -18.57 37.18 35.72
C LEU A 12 -18.24 37.15 34.22
N SER A 13 -17.16 37.84 33.82
CA SER A 13 -16.48 37.57 32.56
C SER A 13 -15.76 36.22 32.67
N ALA A 14 -16.51 35.13 32.47
CA ALA A 14 -15.92 33.85 32.11
C ALA A 14 -15.62 33.91 30.61
N THR A 15 -14.42 34.35 30.25
CA THR A 15 -13.86 34.08 28.93
C THR A 15 -13.61 32.58 28.88
N VAL A 16 -14.65 31.80 28.58
CA VAL A 16 -14.47 30.43 28.12
C VAL A 16 -13.73 30.56 26.80
N LEU A 17 -12.42 30.33 26.85
CA LEU A 17 -11.64 30.01 25.66
C LEU A 17 -12.33 28.78 25.06
N CYS A 18 -13.22 29.04 24.11
CA CYS A 18 -13.84 28.04 23.27
C CYS A 18 -12.68 27.46 22.46
N THR A 19 -12.02 26.46 23.04
CA THR A 19 -11.04 25.65 22.32
C THR A 19 -11.76 25.17 21.08
N SER A 20 -11.23 25.54 19.91
CA SER A 20 -11.89 25.33 18.64
C SER A 20 -12.35 23.88 18.53
N LEU A 21 -13.66 23.65 18.52
CA LEU A 21 -14.30 22.35 18.30
C LEU A 21 -13.99 21.77 16.91
N PHE A 22 -13.28 22.52 16.06
CA PHE A 22 -12.84 22.06 14.75
C PHE A 22 -11.60 21.20 14.90
N ALA A 23 -11.76 19.91 14.62
CA ALA A 23 -10.64 19.02 14.44
C ALA A 23 -9.70 19.58 13.34
N SER A 24 -8.38 19.52 13.58
CA SER A 24 -7.42 20.06 12.62
C SER A 24 -7.57 19.38 11.24
N PRO A 25 -7.55 20.14 10.14
CA PRO A 25 -7.62 19.56 8.81
C PRO A 25 -6.39 18.67 8.55
N LEU A 26 -6.50 17.77 7.58
CA LEU A 26 -5.33 17.02 7.10
C LEU A 26 -4.19 18.00 6.74
N PRO A 27 -2.93 17.69 7.09
CA PRO A 27 -1.80 18.59 6.94
C PRO A 27 -1.29 18.66 5.48
N GLN A 28 -2.19 18.87 4.52
CA GLN A 28 -1.92 18.85 3.08
C GLN A 28 -0.88 19.90 2.68
N ALA A 29 -1.02 21.14 3.16
CA ALA A 29 -0.04 22.20 2.87
C ALA A 29 1.35 21.91 3.45
N GLU A 30 1.43 21.25 4.61
CA GLU A 30 2.69 20.82 5.21
C GLU A 30 3.37 19.74 4.36
N MET A 31 2.59 18.73 3.93
CA MET A 31 3.08 17.62 3.11
C MET A 31 3.44 18.06 1.68
N ALA A 32 2.72 19.02 1.10
CA ALA A 32 3.09 19.65 -0.17
C ALA A 32 4.49 20.29 -0.07
N ARG A 33 4.74 21.13 0.95
CA ARG A 33 6.07 21.73 1.17
C ARG A 33 7.17 20.68 1.41
N ARG A 34 6.83 19.54 2.01
CA ARG A 34 7.76 18.42 2.20
C ARG A 34 8.10 17.76 0.86
N ALA A 35 7.10 17.49 0.02
CA ALA A 35 7.27 16.96 -1.33
C ALA A 35 8.06 17.92 -2.22
N ASP A 36 7.78 19.22 -2.18
CA ASP A 36 8.51 20.23 -2.97
C ASP A 36 10.01 20.23 -2.64
N ARG A 37 10.36 20.20 -1.35
CA ARG A 37 11.76 20.11 -0.92
C ARG A 37 12.41 18.79 -1.36
N PHE A 38 11.67 17.69 -1.32
CA PHE A 38 12.15 16.42 -1.84
C PHE A 38 12.40 16.51 -3.36
N ASN A 39 11.46 17.06 -4.12
CA ASN A 39 11.58 17.23 -5.57
C ASN A 39 12.78 18.10 -5.95
N GLN A 40 13.00 19.21 -5.26
CA GLN A 40 14.17 20.07 -5.46
C GLN A 40 15.48 19.31 -5.21
N ARG A 41 15.57 18.57 -4.09
CA ARG A 41 16.75 17.78 -3.75
C ARG A 41 17.02 16.66 -4.76
N MET A 42 15.95 16.05 -5.28
CA MET A 42 16.00 14.93 -6.22
C MET A 42 16.03 15.36 -7.69
N GLN A 43 15.97 16.67 -7.95
CA GLN A 43 15.91 17.28 -9.29
C GLN A 43 14.71 16.77 -10.11
N LEU A 44 13.55 16.62 -9.46
CA LEU A 44 12.31 16.12 -10.06
C LEU A 44 11.47 17.30 -10.56
N GLY A 45 11.61 17.62 -11.85
CA GLY A 45 10.76 18.59 -12.57
C GLY A 45 9.59 17.92 -13.28
N GLN A 46 9.14 18.45 -14.42
CA GLN A 46 8.19 17.72 -15.27
C GLN A 46 8.79 16.40 -15.77
N PRO A 47 8.04 15.28 -15.81
CA PRO A 47 6.61 15.14 -15.53
C PRO A 47 6.25 14.77 -14.06
N TYR A 48 7.17 14.90 -13.11
CA TYR A 48 6.97 14.50 -11.71
C TYR A 48 5.98 15.37 -10.94
N ASP A 49 5.73 16.61 -11.37
CA ASP A 49 4.75 17.49 -10.72
C ASP A 49 3.36 16.85 -10.69
N ALA A 50 2.90 16.28 -11.82
CA ALA A 50 1.61 15.61 -11.91
C ALA A 50 1.55 14.37 -11.00
N ALA A 51 2.63 13.56 -10.98
CA ALA A 51 2.74 12.40 -10.11
C ALA A 51 2.74 12.79 -8.62
N THR A 52 3.40 13.89 -8.26
CA THR A 52 3.43 14.44 -6.90
C THR A 52 2.02 14.81 -6.44
N GLN A 53 1.28 15.53 -7.29
CA GLN A 53 -0.09 15.91 -6.96
C GLN A 53 -1.00 14.69 -6.82
N GLN A 54 -0.92 13.73 -7.75
CA GLN A 54 -1.69 12.50 -7.67
C GLN A 54 -1.38 11.74 -6.37
N PHE A 55 -0.11 11.63 -6.00
CA PHE A 55 0.33 10.97 -4.77
C PHE A 55 -0.26 11.64 -3.52
N LEU A 56 -0.10 12.96 -3.37
CA LEU A 56 -0.58 13.70 -2.20
C LEU A 56 -2.11 13.63 -2.07
N HIS A 57 -2.84 13.83 -3.17
CA HIS A 57 -4.30 13.73 -3.17
C HIS A 57 -4.77 12.29 -2.90
N SER A 58 -4.07 11.31 -3.44
CA SER A 58 -4.36 9.89 -3.18
C SER A 58 -4.18 9.55 -1.71
N ALA A 59 -3.04 9.89 -1.12
CA ALA A 59 -2.78 9.66 0.30
C ALA A 59 -3.82 10.36 1.19
N ALA A 60 -4.15 11.64 0.94
CA ALA A 60 -5.16 12.36 1.71
C ALA A 60 -6.57 11.75 1.59
N SER A 61 -6.92 11.31 0.38
CA SER A 61 -8.18 10.64 0.08
C SER A 61 -8.30 9.29 0.82
N LEU A 62 -7.22 8.51 0.86
CA LEU A 62 -7.18 7.24 1.60
C LEU A 62 -7.30 7.47 3.11
N SER A 63 -6.53 8.42 3.66
CA SER A 63 -6.61 8.78 5.08
C SER A 63 -8.03 9.15 5.50
N SER A 64 -8.72 9.92 4.66
CA SER A 64 -10.12 10.31 4.91
C SER A 64 -11.08 9.12 4.79
N ALA A 65 -10.85 8.22 3.83
CA ALA A 65 -11.66 7.02 3.66
C ALA A 65 -11.62 6.10 4.89
N ILE A 66 -10.43 5.85 5.42
CA ILE A 66 -10.22 4.95 6.55
C ILE A 66 -10.61 5.63 7.87
N PHE A 67 -9.97 6.76 8.20
CA PHE A 67 -10.04 7.28 9.57
C PHE A 67 -11.13 8.31 9.81
N LEU A 68 -11.65 8.99 8.77
CA LEU A 68 -12.77 9.93 8.95
C LEU A 68 -14.13 9.28 8.67
N ARG A 69 -14.20 8.39 7.68
CA ARG A 69 -15.44 7.71 7.26
C ARG A 69 -15.57 6.33 7.90
N GLN A 70 -14.75 5.36 7.51
CA GLN A 70 -14.90 3.97 7.97
C GLN A 70 -14.82 3.85 9.51
N ALA A 71 -13.90 4.57 10.14
CA ALA A 71 -13.75 4.54 11.60
C ALA A 71 -14.97 5.10 12.37
N ALA A 72 -15.84 5.85 11.70
CA ALA A 72 -17.07 6.42 12.26
C ALA A 72 -18.30 5.49 12.08
N GLU A 73 -18.19 4.41 11.31
CA GLU A 73 -19.28 3.49 11.01
C GLU A 73 -19.28 2.29 11.96
N ALA A 74 -20.41 2.01 12.60
CA ALA A 74 -20.55 0.88 13.53
C ALA A 74 -20.57 -0.48 12.82
N THR A 75 -21.09 -0.50 11.59
CA THR A 75 -21.16 -1.68 10.74
C THR A 75 -19.85 -1.80 9.95
N PRO A 76 -19.07 -2.88 10.12
CA PRO A 76 -17.81 -3.02 9.41
C PRO A 76 -18.06 -3.23 7.92
N TYR A 77 -17.21 -2.62 7.10
CA TYR A 77 -17.21 -2.77 5.64
C TYR A 77 -15.78 -2.59 5.12
N PHE A 78 -15.52 -3.01 3.88
CA PHE A 78 -14.20 -2.84 3.26
C PHE A 78 -14.10 -1.51 2.51
N VAL A 79 -12.98 -0.81 2.71
CA VAL A 79 -12.56 0.35 1.91
C VAL A 79 -11.52 -0.11 0.90
N ASP A 80 -11.79 0.12 -0.39
CA ASP A 80 -10.81 -0.07 -1.46
C ASP A 80 -9.76 1.04 -1.42
N TRP A 81 -8.50 0.64 -1.23
CA TRP A 81 -7.37 1.56 -1.17
C TRP A 81 -7.10 2.20 -2.51
N MET A 82 -7.34 1.52 -3.62
CA MET A 82 -7.07 2.03 -4.96
C MET A 82 -8.34 2.50 -5.67
N SER A 83 -9.45 2.64 -4.93
CA SER A 83 -10.77 3.05 -5.44
C SER A 83 -10.67 4.23 -6.41
N GLY A 84 -11.35 4.11 -7.55
CA GLY A 84 -11.30 5.09 -8.64
C GLY A 84 -9.96 5.04 -9.35
N THR A 85 -9.18 6.12 -9.24
CA THR A 85 -7.85 6.26 -9.84
C THR A 85 -6.76 6.51 -8.79
N ARG A 86 -7.04 6.19 -7.52
CA ARG A 86 -6.08 6.37 -6.42
C ARG A 86 -4.85 5.49 -6.64
N LYS A 87 -3.67 6.05 -6.44
CA LYS A 87 -2.39 5.32 -6.40
C LYS A 87 -1.60 5.77 -5.19
N VAL A 88 -1.20 4.84 -4.33
CA VAL A 88 -0.48 5.13 -3.09
C VAL A 88 0.13 3.84 -2.52
N ALA A 89 1.11 3.96 -1.63
CA ALA A 89 1.64 2.84 -0.84
C ALA A 89 2.18 1.67 -1.67
N GLY A 90 2.77 1.95 -2.85
CA GLY A 90 3.30 0.90 -3.72
C GLY A 90 2.21 0.07 -4.37
N ASP A 91 1.22 0.74 -4.99
CA ASP A 91 0.11 0.10 -5.70
C ASP A 91 0.62 -0.90 -6.76
N ASN A 92 0.04 -2.09 -6.83
CA ASN A 92 0.45 -3.10 -7.79
C ASN A 92 -0.60 -3.24 -8.91
N PRO A 93 -0.21 -3.27 -10.19
CA PRO A 93 -1.16 -3.45 -11.30
C PRO A 93 -2.06 -4.66 -11.09
N TRP A 94 -3.34 -4.47 -11.45
CA TRP A 94 -4.41 -5.46 -11.30
C TRP A 94 -4.61 -6.02 -9.89
N THR A 95 -3.99 -5.46 -8.86
CA THR A 95 -4.16 -5.93 -7.48
C THR A 95 -5.28 -5.15 -6.80
N THR A 96 -6.06 -5.80 -5.93
CA THR A 96 -7.05 -5.13 -5.07
C THR A 96 -6.54 -5.10 -3.63
N TYR A 97 -6.74 -3.98 -2.94
CA TYR A 97 -6.37 -3.81 -1.53
C TYR A 97 -7.58 -3.26 -0.78
N ASN A 98 -8.19 -4.07 0.06
CA ASN A 98 -9.41 -3.73 0.78
C ASN A 98 -9.15 -3.79 2.29
N SER A 99 -9.33 -2.69 3.02
CA SER A 99 -9.17 -2.70 4.48
C SER A 99 -10.47 -2.55 5.24
N ALA A 100 -10.53 -3.17 6.41
CA ALA A 100 -11.55 -2.90 7.42
C ALA A 100 -10.90 -2.61 8.76
N LEU A 101 -11.27 -1.48 9.37
CA LEU A 101 -11.04 -1.23 10.79
C LEU A 101 -11.98 -2.11 11.62
N PHE A 102 -11.50 -2.64 12.74
CA PHE A 102 -12.28 -3.47 13.66
C PHE A 102 -11.88 -3.26 15.12
N ASP A 103 -12.80 -3.57 16.04
CA ASP A 103 -12.51 -3.67 17.49
C ASP A 103 -11.96 -5.07 17.79
N SER A 104 -10.68 -5.16 18.17
CA SER A 104 -9.96 -6.43 18.41
C SER A 104 -10.51 -7.29 19.54
N ARG A 105 -11.42 -6.75 20.35
CA ARG A 105 -12.10 -7.48 21.44
C ARG A 105 -13.39 -8.17 20.99
N SER A 106 -13.83 -7.95 19.75
CA SER A 106 -15.05 -8.53 19.19
C SER A 106 -14.73 -9.68 18.22
N ASP A 107 -15.68 -10.59 18.02
CA ASP A 107 -15.61 -11.60 16.97
C ASP A 107 -16.18 -11.07 15.65
N TYR A 108 -15.52 -11.42 14.54
CA TYR A 108 -15.99 -11.16 13.18
C TYR A 108 -15.87 -12.40 12.31
N VAL A 109 -16.66 -12.43 11.24
CA VAL A 109 -16.48 -13.35 10.12
C VAL A 109 -16.28 -12.54 8.84
N ILE A 110 -15.26 -12.91 8.07
CA ILE A 110 -15.11 -12.51 6.67
C ILE A 110 -15.50 -13.72 5.85
N SER A 111 -16.51 -13.58 4.98
CA SER A 111 -16.95 -14.66 4.11
C SER A 111 -17.22 -14.16 2.70
N GLY A 112 -17.07 -15.04 1.74
CA GLY A 112 -17.19 -14.68 0.33
C GLY A 112 -16.66 -15.75 -0.61
N ASN A 113 -16.29 -15.31 -1.80
CA ASN A 113 -15.75 -16.13 -2.87
C ASN A 113 -14.44 -15.52 -3.40
N VAL A 114 -13.42 -16.33 -3.62
CA VAL A 114 -12.10 -15.88 -4.09
C VAL A 114 -12.06 -15.51 -5.58
N GLY A 115 -13.14 -15.78 -6.31
CA GLY A 115 -13.26 -15.46 -7.72
C GLY A 115 -12.24 -16.24 -8.55
N ALA A 116 -11.55 -15.54 -9.43
CA ALA A 116 -10.44 -16.06 -10.23
C ALA A 116 -9.10 -15.43 -9.82
N ALA A 117 -8.97 -14.86 -8.62
CA ALA A 117 -7.68 -14.34 -8.15
C ALA A 117 -6.65 -15.46 -8.03
N ASP A 118 -5.40 -15.20 -8.41
CA ASP A 118 -4.29 -16.15 -8.23
C ASP A 118 -3.95 -16.31 -6.74
N TYR A 119 -4.25 -15.28 -5.96
CA TYR A 119 -4.07 -15.25 -4.51
C TYR A 119 -5.08 -14.32 -3.86
N VAL A 120 -5.64 -14.74 -2.73
CA VAL A 120 -6.35 -13.85 -1.79
C VAL A 120 -5.74 -14.03 -0.40
N GLY A 121 -5.32 -12.94 0.24
CA GLY A 121 -4.70 -12.98 1.56
C GLY A 121 -5.26 -11.94 2.52
N PHE A 122 -5.31 -12.28 3.80
CA PHE A 122 -5.92 -11.56 4.90
C PHE A 122 -4.85 -11.31 5.97
N GLN A 123 -4.28 -10.10 5.96
CA GLN A 123 -3.26 -9.70 6.93
C GLN A 123 -3.89 -8.77 7.97
N VAL A 124 -3.79 -9.14 9.25
CA VAL A 124 -4.09 -8.23 10.37
C VAL A 124 -2.85 -7.39 10.71
N TYR A 125 -3.09 -6.13 11.07
CA TYR A 125 -2.09 -5.17 11.49
C TYR A 125 -2.37 -4.70 12.92
N ALA A 126 -1.31 -4.72 13.73
CA ALA A 126 -1.26 -4.08 15.03
C ALA A 126 -0.74 -2.64 14.91
N MET A 127 -1.15 -1.76 15.83
CA MET A 127 -0.55 -0.45 16.02
C MET A 127 0.41 -0.51 17.22
N HIS A 128 1.71 -0.39 16.98
CA HIS A 128 2.73 -0.44 18.03
C HIS A 128 3.67 0.75 17.88
N ASP A 129 3.81 1.57 18.93
CA ASP A 129 4.62 2.80 18.95
C ASP A 129 4.39 3.73 17.74
N GLY A 130 3.11 3.88 17.35
CA GLY A 130 2.71 4.73 16.23
C GLY A 130 3.01 4.17 14.85
N ARG A 131 3.39 2.88 14.75
CA ARG A 131 3.69 2.17 13.52
C ARG A 131 2.75 1.00 13.34
N ASN A 132 2.38 0.71 12.09
CA ASN A 132 1.67 -0.53 11.79
C ASN A 132 2.66 -1.70 11.74
N VAL A 133 2.29 -2.82 12.35
CA VAL A 133 3.11 -4.03 12.40
C VAL A 133 2.30 -5.19 11.84
N ALA A 134 2.87 -5.90 10.87
CA ALA A 134 2.33 -7.14 10.33
C ALA A 134 3.10 -8.34 10.90
N ARG A 135 2.36 -9.37 11.31
CA ARG A 135 2.93 -10.62 11.84
C ARG A 135 2.43 -11.82 11.04
N ALA A 136 3.28 -12.81 10.86
CA ALA A 136 3.00 -13.94 9.96
C ALA A 136 1.92 -14.86 10.55
N GLU A 137 1.89 -15.01 11.87
CA GLU A 137 0.89 -15.77 12.60
C GLU A 137 -0.53 -15.18 12.45
N GLN A 138 -0.63 -13.89 12.15
CA GLN A 138 -1.88 -13.15 11.90
C GLN A 138 -2.14 -12.88 10.40
N ASN A 139 -1.60 -13.75 9.54
CA ASN A 139 -1.87 -13.78 8.12
C ASN A 139 -2.53 -15.12 7.74
N ARG A 140 -3.50 -15.08 6.84
CA ARG A 140 -4.08 -16.27 6.19
C ARG A 140 -4.26 -15.99 4.71
N SER A 141 -4.12 -17.01 3.87
CA SER A 141 -4.32 -16.85 2.43
C SER A 141 -4.94 -18.09 1.80
N THR A 142 -5.26 -17.99 0.52
CA THR A 142 -5.74 -19.09 -0.31
C THR A 142 -4.83 -20.32 -0.34
N LYS A 143 -3.57 -20.21 0.13
CA LYS A 143 -2.67 -21.35 0.31
C LYS A 143 -3.06 -22.26 1.47
N ASP A 144 -3.53 -21.65 2.56
CA ASP A 144 -3.65 -22.32 3.86
C ASP A 144 -5.10 -22.33 4.38
N MET A 145 -6.00 -21.64 3.70
CA MET A 145 -7.43 -21.59 4.04
C MET A 145 -8.21 -22.71 3.37
N GLN A 146 -9.25 -23.16 4.06
CA GLN A 146 -10.26 -24.07 3.52
C GLN A 146 -11.16 -23.30 2.56
N ILE A 147 -11.08 -23.66 1.28
CA ILE A 147 -11.89 -23.10 0.21
C ILE A 147 -12.65 -24.25 -0.44
N ASP A 148 -13.97 -24.10 -0.56
CA ASP A 148 -14.79 -25.13 -1.19
C ASP A 148 -14.57 -25.20 -2.72
N ARG A 149 -15.14 -26.22 -3.36
CA ARG A 149 -14.99 -26.43 -4.81
C ARG A 149 -15.56 -25.28 -5.66
N GLN A 150 -16.43 -24.45 -5.09
CA GLN A 150 -17.02 -23.30 -5.74
C GLN A 150 -16.22 -22.01 -5.50
N GLY A 151 -15.15 -22.07 -4.68
CA GLY A 151 -14.30 -20.94 -4.34
C GLY A 151 -14.78 -20.15 -3.11
N ASN A 152 -15.77 -20.66 -2.35
CA ASN A 152 -16.26 -19.96 -1.17
C ASN A 152 -15.37 -20.23 0.05
N PHE A 153 -15.30 -19.23 0.92
CA PHE A 153 -14.52 -19.27 2.15
C PHE A 153 -15.25 -18.58 3.31
N SER A 154 -14.83 -18.92 4.53
CA SER A 154 -15.24 -18.24 5.75
C SER A 154 -14.05 -18.19 6.72
N LEU A 155 -13.62 -16.99 7.09
CA LEU A 155 -12.50 -16.74 7.99
C LEU A 155 -12.98 -15.99 9.23
N ARG A 156 -12.65 -16.49 10.43
CA ARG A 156 -12.96 -15.82 11.68
C ARG A 156 -11.83 -14.88 12.11
N LEU A 157 -12.17 -13.70 12.62
CA LEU A 157 -11.25 -12.84 13.38
C LEU A 157 -11.76 -12.83 14.82
N THR A 158 -10.94 -13.25 15.77
CA THR A 158 -11.41 -13.47 17.14
C THR A 158 -10.28 -13.32 18.17
N PRO A 159 -10.54 -12.75 19.36
CA PRO A 159 -9.58 -12.75 20.46
C PRO A 159 -9.53 -14.10 21.19
N ALA A 160 -10.46 -15.02 20.92
CA ALA A 160 -10.53 -16.32 21.58
C ALA A 160 -9.68 -17.36 20.83
N THR A 161 -9.23 -18.39 21.56
CA THR A 161 -8.61 -19.56 20.94
C THR A 161 -9.66 -20.30 20.07
N PRO A 162 -9.45 -20.41 18.75
CA PRO A 162 -10.37 -21.12 17.88
C PRO A 162 -10.30 -22.63 18.12
N PRO A 163 -11.40 -23.37 17.90
CA PRO A 163 -11.36 -24.83 17.86
C PRO A 163 -10.35 -25.34 16.81
N PRO A 164 -9.73 -26.52 17.04
CA PRO A 164 -8.83 -27.12 16.06
C PRO A 164 -9.48 -27.23 14.67
N GLY A 165 -8.76 -26.82 13.63
CA GLY A 165 -9.22 -26.90 12.24
C GLY A 165 -10.19 -25.79 11.78
N GLN A 166 -10.56 -24.84 12.64
CA GLN A 166 -11.31 -23.65 12.21
C GLN A 166 -10.37 -22.61 11.60
N ASP A 167 -10.69 -22.14 10.40
CA ASP A 167 -10.00 -21.01 9.78
C ASP A 167 -10.25 -19.73 10.58
N ALA A 168 -9.21 -19.30 11.29
CA ALA A 168 -9.25 -18.11 12.12
C ALA A 168 -7.90 -17.40 12.19
N ILE A 169 -7.97 -16.08 12.34
CA ILE A 169 -6.89 -15.22 12.81
C ILE A 169 -7.19 -14.82 14.26
N VAL A 170 -6.28 -15.17 15.17
CA VAL A 170 -6.36 -14.74 16.57
C VAL A 170 -5.90 -13.29 16.67
N THR A 171 -6.75 -12.45 17.23
CA THR A 171 -6.50 -11.02 17.40
C THR A 171 -5.98 -10.71 18.81
N THR A 172 -5.16 -9.67 18.90
CA THR A 172 -4.60 -9.11 20.12
C THR A 172 -5.15 -7.70 20.37
N PRO A 173 -5.07 -7.16 21.59
CA PRO A 173 -5.60 -5.83 21.90
C PRO A 173 -5.06 -4.70 21.01
N ASP A 174 -3.83 -4.83 20.48
CA ASP A 174 -3.19 -3.82 19.65
C ASP A 174 -3.61 -3.89 18.16
N ASP A 175 -4.33 -4.94 17.76
CA ASP A 175 -4.85 -5.09 16.40
C ASP A 175 -5.98 -4.11 16.13
N TYR A 176 -5.99 -3.55 14.92
CA TYR A 176 -6.96 -2.51 14.58
C TYR A 176 -7.47 -2.57 13.13
N MET A 177 -6.72 -3.21 12.22
CA MET A 177 -7.04 -3.24 10.80
C MET A 177 -6.71 -4.59 10.17
N VAL A 178 -7.60 -5.09 9.33
CA VAL A 178 -7.34 -6.19 8.41
C VAL A 178 -7.27 -5.64 6.99
N ILE A 179 -6.27 -6.06 6.21
CA ILE A 179 -6.18 -5.77 4.77
C ILE A 179 -6.28 -7.08 4.00
N VAL A 180 -7.25 -7.12 3.10
CA VAL A 180 -7.43 -8.18 2.12
C VAL A 180 -6.73 -7.78 0.82
N ARG A 181 -5.88 -8.66 0.29
CA ARG A 181 -5.16 -8.46 -0.97
C ARG A 181 -5.57 -9.51 -1.97
N GLU A 182 -5.95 -9.08 -3.17
CA GLU A 182 -6.25 -9.95 -4.30
C GLU A 182 -5.21 -9.70 -5.39
N TYR A 183 -4.47 -10.72 -5.81
CA TYR A 183 -3.52 -10.61 -6.92
C TYR A 183 -4.07 -11.33 -8.15
N TYR A 184 -3.89 -10.70 -9.31
CA TYR A 184 -4.33 -11.20 -10.61
C TYR A 184 -3.20 -10.99 -11.63
N HIS A 185 -2.92 -12.00 -12.45
CA HIS A 185 -1.93 -11.89 -13.51
C HIS A 185 -2.39 -10.96 -14.65
N SER A 186 -3.69 -10.67 -14.78
CA SER A 186 -4.21 -9.79 -15.82
C SER A 186 -5.45 -9.01 -15.41
N GLY A 187 -5.66 -7.86 -16.06
CA GLY A 187 -6.88 -7.07 -15.90
C GLY A 187 -8.14 -7.76 -16.40
N GLN A 188 -8.01 -8.62 -17.42
CA GLN A 188 -9.12 -9.42 -17.92
C GLN A 188 -9.61 -10.42 -16.86
N GLN A 189 -8.70 -11.14 -16.22
CA GLN A 189 -9.01 -12.08 -15.13
C GLN A 189 -9.75 -11.36 -14.00
N LYS A 190 -9.21 -10.21 -13.56
CA LYS A 190 -9.83 -9.36 -12.54
C LYS A 190 -11.24 -8.90 -12.95
N ALA A 191 -11.42 -8.44 -14.19
CA ALA A 191 -12.70 -7.91 -14.64
C ALA A 191 -13.79 -8.99 -14.74
N GLN A 192 -13.43 -10.20 -15.18
CA GLN A 192 -14.41 -11.27 -15.40
C GLN A 192 -14.91 -11.90 -14.10
N ARG A 193 -14.01 -12.20 -13.15
CA ARG A 193 -14.35 -12.92 -11.91
C ARG A 193 -13.54 -12.39 -10.72
N PRO A 194 -13.76 -11.15 -10.27
CA PRO A 194 -13.08 -10.65 -9.08
C PRO A 194 -13.56 -11.40 -7.84
N ALA A 195 -12.71 -11.45 -6.80
CA ALA A 195 -13.12 -11.90 -5.49
C ALA A 195 -14.26 -11.00 -4.94
N ARG A 196 -15.17 -11.59 -4.18
CA ARG A 196 -16.30 -10.89 -3.57
C ARG A 196 -16.48 -11.37 -2.15
N TYR A 197 -16.41 -10.45 -1.20
CA TYR A 197 -16.47 -10.80 0.22
C TYR A 197 -16.99 -9.63 1.05
N HIS A 198 -17.43 -9.96 2.25
CA HIS A 198 -17.94 -9.01 3.23
C HIS A 198 -17.45 -9.40 4.62
N ILE A 199 -17.41 -8.42 5.52
CA ILE A 199 -17.09 -8.61 6.92
C ILE A 199 -18.35 -8.37 7.75
N ARG A 200 -18.59 -9.23 8.75
CA ARG A 200 -19.73 -9.10 9.67
C ARG A 200 -19.28 -9.32 11.10
N ARG A 201 -19.70 -8.43 12.00
CA ARG A 201 -19.51 -8.58 13.44
C ARG A 201 -20.43 -9.69 13.97
N LEU A 202 -19.88 -10.57 14.81
CA LEU A 202 -20.60 -11.69 15.44
C LEU A 202 -20.94 -11.39 16.90
N THR A 203 -20.01 -10.79 17.63
CA THR A 203 -20.16 -10.49 19.07
C THR A 203 -19.75 -9.04 19.35
N GLY A 204 -20.09 -8.54 20.54
CA GLY A 204 -19.85 -7.16 20.93
C GLY A 204 -20.93 -6.18 20.46
N HIS A 205 -20.91 -4.98 21.02
CA HIS A 205 -21.90 -3.95 20.69
C HIS A 205 -21.60 -3.30 19.33
N PRO A 206 -22.61 -3.00 18.49
CA PRO A 206 -22.44 -2.20 17.29
C PRO A 206 -21.98 -0.78 17.69
N ALA A 207 -20.68 -0.56 17.63
CA ALA A 207 -20.05 0.72 17.90
C ALA A 207 -19.01 1.01 16.82
N PRO A 208 -18.83 2.28 16.42
CA PRO A 208 -17.74 2.67 15.54
C PRO A 208 -16.41 2.22 16.11
N PRO A 209 -15.46 1.73 15.28
CA PRO A 209 -14.12 1.40 15.75
C PRO A 209 -13.46 2.55 16.51
N ILE A 210 -13.74 3.80 16.10
CA ILE A 210 -13.22 5.01 16.75
C ILE A 210 -14.33 6.06 16.83
N ALA A 211 -15.11 6.04 17.92
CA ALA A 211 -16.25 6.96 18.11
C ALA A 211 -15.84 8.44 18.28
N ASP A 212 -14.65 8.71 18.81
CA ASP A 212 -14.16 10.08 19.08
C ASP A 212 -13.69 10.79 17.80
N ALA A 213 -14.37 11.89 17.43
CA ALA A 213 -14.11 12.62 16.20
C ALA A 213 -12.73 13.33 16.19
N PRO A 214 -12.29 14.02 17.26
CA PRO A 214 -10.92 14.55 17.33
C PRO A 214 -9.84 13.47 17.13
N ARG A 215 -9.99 12.29 17.77
CA ARG A 215 -9.07 11.16 17.60
C ARG A 215 -9.06 10.63 16.17
N ARG A 216 -10.23 10.50 15.53
CA ARG A 216 -10.33 10.13 14.10
C ARG A 216 -9.53 11.09 13.22
N SER A 217 -9.68 12.40 13.41
CA SER A 217 -8.95 13.41 12.65
C SER A 217 -7.44 13.38 12.92
N ALA A 218 -7.02 13.18 14.17
CA ALA A 218 -5.61 13.04 14.52
C ALA A 218 -4.98 11.80 13.84
N LEU A 219 -5.69 10.67 13.83
CA LEU A 219 -5.23 9.45 13.15
C LEU A 219 -5.19 9.62 11.63
N ALA A 220 -6.19 10.25 11.04
CA ALA A 220 -6.20 10.57 9.61
C ALA A 220 -4.98 11.44 9.22
N ALA A 221 -4.67 12.46 10.03
CA ALA A 221 -3.52 13.31 9.83
C ALA A 221 -2.20 12.55 10.01
N SER A 222 -2.10 11.68 11.02
CA SER A 222 -0.91 10.85 11.28
C SER A 222 -0.66 9.87 10.14
N PHE A 223 -1.70 9.15 9.70
CA PHE A 223 -1.62 8.20 8.59
C PHE A 223 -1.24 8.90 7.28
N TYR A 224 -1.82 10.07 6.99
CA TYR A 224 -1.42 10.88 5.84
C TYR A 224 0.07 11.27 5.88
N ARG A 225 0.54 11.79 7.02
CA ARG A 225 1.95 12.14 7.21
C ARG A 225 2.87 10.93 7.03
N SER A 226 2.51 9.80 7.64
CA SER A 226 3.30 8.57 7.58
C SER A 226 3.44 8.06 6.14
N LEU A 227 2.34 7.98 5.38
CA LEU A 227 2.40 7.58 3.98
C LEU A 227 3.29 8.49 3.13
N VAL A 228 3.14 9.82 3.30
CA VAL A 228 3.93 10.80 2.54
C VAL A 228 5.41 10.71 2.92
N LEU A 229 5.73 10.92 4.19
CA LEU A 229 7.11 11.02 4.63
C LEU A 229 7.87 9.71 4.43
N SER A 230 7.28 8.56 4.76
CA SER A 230 7.94 7.28 4.58
C SER A 230 8.23 6.98 3.11
N SER A 231 7.34 7.33 2.18
CA SER A 231 7.59 7.15 0.74
C SER A 231 8.75 8.03 0.25
N LEU A 232 8.79 9.30 0.67
CA LEU A 232 9.85 10.24 0.28
C LEU A 232 11.20 9.83 0.88
N ASP A 233 11.23 9.46 2.16
CA ASP A 233 12.45 9.08 2.86
C ASP A 233 13.00 7.74 2.35
N LEU A 234 12.12 6.78 2.08
CA LEU A 234 12.49 5.51 1.45
C LEU A 234 13.12 5.74 0.08
N SER A 235 12.48 6.54 -0.79
CA SER A 235 13.04 6.87 -2.11
C SER A 235 14.36 7.62 -2.02
N ALA A 236 14.49 8.58 -1.09
CA ALA A 236 15.74 9.29 -0.87
C ALA A 236 16.87 8.33 -0.46
N LYS A 237 16.56 7.34 0.39
CA LYS A 237 17.54 6.35 0.86
C LYS A 237 17.96 5.41 -0.27
N MET A 238 16.99 4.84 -0.99
CA MET A 238 17.25 3.97 -2.15
C MET A 238 18.07 4.69 -3.23
N SER A 239 17.79 5.98 -3.48
CA SER A 239 18.48 6.76 -4.51
C SER A 239 19.96 7.05 -4.28
N ARG A 240 20.50 6.69 -3.11
CA ARG A 240 21.95 6.78 -2.82
C ARG A 240 22.75 5.77 -3.63
N VAL A 241 22.11 4.66 -4.01
CA VAL A 241 22.70 3.63 -4.86
C VAL A 241 21.78 3.45 -6.06
N ARG A 242 22.24 3.94 -7.21
CA ARG A 242 21.44 3.97 -8.46
C ARG A 242 21.95 2.92 -9.42
N ASN A 243 21.03 2.31 -10.17
CA ASN A 243 21.35 1.36 -11.25
C ASN A 243 22.26 0.21 -10.81
N SER A 244 22.14 -0.22 -9.55
CA SER A 244 22.97 -1.25 -8.94
C SER A 244 22.11 -2.15 -8.07
N SER A 245 22.41 -3.44 -8.04
CA SER A 245 21.80 -4.44 -7.15
C SER A 245 22.40 -4.45 -5.75
N GLN A 246 23.34 -3.55 -5.44
CA GLN A 246 23.88 -3.41 -4.11
C GLN A 246 22.75 -3.14 -3.10
N GLU A 247 22.73 -3.94 -2.03
CA GLU A 247 21.75 -3.83 -0.97
C GLU A 247 21.83 -2.46 -0.29
N VAL A 248 20.66 -1.85 -0.11
CA VAL A 248 20.49 -0.61 0.65
C VAL A 248 19.77 -0.97 1.94
N GLU A 249 20.45 -0.82 3.07
CA GLU A 249 19.80 -1.00 4.36
C GLU A 249 18.72 0.07 4.54
N VAL A 250 17.47 -0.36 4.66
CA VAL A 250 16.31 0.52 4.88
C VAL A 250 15.77 0.29 6.29
N ASP A 251 15.46 1.39 6.99
CA ASP A 251 14.75 1.29 8.27
C ASP A 251 13.38 0.65 8.02
N ARG A 252 13.15 -0.51 8.63
CA ARG A 252 11.92 -1.28 8.48
C ARG A 252 10.65 -0.46 8.76
N SER A 253 10.71 0.56 9.61
CA SER A 253 9.55 1.43 9.86
C SER A 253 9.11 2.24 8.63
N LEU A 254 10.02 2.52 7.69
CA LEU A 254 9.69 3.19 6.43
C LEU A 254 8.93 2.25 5.49
N SER A 255 9.37 0.99 5.38
CA SER A 255 8.69 0.00 4.54
C SER A 255 7.37 -0.46 5.16
N ASP A 256 7.34 -0.66 6.48
CA ASP A 256 6.14 -1.05 7.21
C ASP A 256 5.04 0.01 7.04
N ALA A 257 5.36 1.30 6.99
CA ALA A 257 4.39 2.38 6.75
C ALA A 257 3.62 2.26 5.42
N LEU A 258 4.11 1.46 4.47
CA LEU A 258 3.43 1.16 3.19
C LEU A 258 2.54 -0.09 3.28
N TYR A 259 2.36 -0.65 4.48
CA TYR A 259 1.53 -1.82 4.77
C TYR A 259 1.90 -3.02 3.90
N PRO A 260 3.12 -3.58 4.00
CA PRO A 260 3.46 -4.84 3.36
C PRO A 260 2.65 -5.98 3.97
N THR A 261 2.46 -7.07 3.23
CA THR A 261 1.97 -8.35 3.77
C THR A 261 3.15 -9.27 4.01
N THR A 262 3.06 -10.14 5.02
CA THR A 262 4.12 -11.09 5.36
C THR A 262 4.35 -12.15 4.27
N ASP A 263 3.38 -12.38 3.38
CA ASP A 263 3.54 -13.30 2.25
C ASP A 263 4.32 -12.69 1.09
N ASN A 264 4.52 -11.37 1.05
CA ASN A 264 5.35 -10.76 0.03
C ASN A 264 6.80 -10.68 0.50
N ARG A 265 7.70 -11.14 -0.37
CA ARG A 265 9.08 -10.68 -0.38
C ARG A 265 9.23 -9.59 -1.43
N TYR A 266 9.93 -8.53 -1.05
CA TYR A 266 10.18 -7.38 -1.89
C TYR A 266 11.67 -7.29 -2.17
N ASP A 267 11.99 -7.00 -3.42
CA ASP A 267 13.30 -6.57 -3.83
C ASP A 267 13.16 -5.32 -4.72
N GLY A 268 14.23 -4.58 -4.94
CA GLY A 268 14.16 -3.43 -5.82
C GLY A 268 15.40 -2.57 -5.88
N VAL A 269 15.41 -1.71 -6.90
CA VAL A 269 16.52 -0.84 -7.24
C VAL A 269 16.00 0.55 -7.58
N TYR A 270 16.71 1.58 -7.12
CA TYR A 270 16.50 2.93 -7.62
C TYR A 270 17.19 3.08 -8.98
N VAL A 271 16.45 3.53 -9.98
CA VAL A 271 16.91 3.61 -11.36
C VAL A 271 17.02 5.05 -11.85
N SER A 272 17.98 5.29 -12.73
CA SER A 272 18.14 6.54 -13.46
C SER A 272 18.52 6.24 -14.91
N LEU A 273 17.74 6.78 -15.82
CA LEU A 273 17.84 6.67 -17.27
C LEU A 273 18.27 8.04 -17.78
N PRO A 274 19.57 8.40 -17.83
CA PRO A 274 20.03 9.78 -18.07
C PRO A 274 19.70 10.32 -19.47
N HIS A 275 19.64 9.43 -20.46
CA HIS A 275 19.30 9.74 -21.86
C HIS A 275 17.98 9.04 -22.27
N ASP A 276 17.27 9.59 -23.25
CA ASP A 276 16.02 8.99 -23.76
C ASP A 276 16.18 7.56 -24.25
N ASP A 277 17.39 7.22 -24.66
CA ASP A 277 17.73 5.93 -25.20
C ASP A 277 18.43 4.99 -24.21
N SER A 278 18.54 5.43 -22.94
CA SER A 278 19.08 4.60 -21.86
C SER A 278 18.24 3.34 -21.71
N VAL A 279 18.92 2.22 -21.48
CA VAL A 279 18.29 0.95 -21.14
C VAL A 279 18.96 0.40 -19.89
N ILE A 280 18.14 0.04 -18.89
CA ILE A 280 18.61 -0.71 -17.73
C ILE A 280 18.23 -2.16 -17.94
N ARG A 281 19.22 -3.05 -17.94
CA ARG A 281 19.01 -4.50 -17.95
C ARG A 281 18.99 -5.01 -16.52
N ILE A 282 17.92 -5.74 -16.20
CA ILE A 282 17.71 -6.40 -14.91
C ILE A 282 17.71 -7.91 -15.18
N SER A 283 18.69 -8.63 -14.64
CA SER A 283 18.87 -10.06 -14.91
C SER A 283 18.79 -10.87 -13.63
N GLY A 284 18.11 -12.00 -13.64
CA GLY A 284 17.98 -12.83 -12.44
C GLY A 284 17.31 -14.16 -12.71
N THR A 285 16.83 -14.80 -11.66
CA THR A 285 16.01 -16.01 -11.75
C THR A 285 14.67 -15.80 -11.05
N LEU A 286 13.64 -16.52 -11.48
CA LEU A 286 12.34 -16.49 -10.80
C LEU A 286 12.25 -17.67 -9.82
N PRO A 287 11.78 -17.43 -8.59
CA PRO A 287 11.57 -18.51 -7.64
C PRO A 287 10.42 -19.40 -8.11
N ARG A 288 10.63 -20.72 -8.06
CA ARG A 288 9.67 -21.70 -8.61
C ARG A 288 8.43 -21.91 -7.73
N ASP A 289 8.54 -21.55 -6.46
CA ASP A 289 7.50 -21.71 -5.43
C ASP A 289 6.63 -20.46 -5.24
N ALA A 290 6.94 -19.34 -5.91
CA ALA A 290 6.12 -18.14 -5.85
C ALA A 290 4.75 -18.37 -6.50
N THR A 291 3.71 -17.92 -5.81
CA THR A 291 2.34 -17.96 -6.32
C THR A 291 2.08 -16.82 -7.29
N TYR A 292 2.68 -15.67 -7.03
CA TYR A 292 2.59 -14.51 -7.90
C TYR A 292 3.91 -13.77 -7.91
N ILE A 293 4.29 -13.28 -9.09
CA ILE A 293 5.46 -12.44 -9.26
C ILE A 293 5.06 -11.20 -10.05
N SER A 294 5.58 -10.05 -9.66
CA SER A 294 5.50 -8.84 -10.48
C SER A 294 6.78 -8.03 -10.40
N VAL A 295 7.20 -7.49 -11.54
CA VAL A 295 8.24 -6.47 -11.65
C VAL A 295 7.56 -5.18 -12.10
N VAL A 296 7.65 -4.12 -11.30
CA VAL A 296 6.88 -2.89 -11.50
C VAL A 296 7.78 -1.68 -11.41
N PHE A 297 7.64 -0.76 -12.38
CA PHE A 297 8.21 0.57 -12.28
C PHE A 297 7.28 1.51 -11.49
N TYR A 298 7.86 2.21 -10.52
CA TYR A 298 7.24 3.25 -9.73
C TYR A 298 7.95 4.58 -9.96
N THR A 299 7.19 5.66 -9.93
CA THR A 299 7.76 6.99 -9.70
C THR A 299 8.44 7.04 -8.32
N PRO A 300 9.26 8.08 -8.02
CA PRO A 300 9.85 8.27 -6.70
C PRO A 300 8.86 8.39 -5.53
N TYR A 301 7.55 8.42 -5.78
CA TYR A 301 6.51 8.49 -4.76
C TYR A 301 5.83 7.15 -4.47
N TYR A 302 6.40 6.04 -4.97
CA TYR A 302 5.81 4.69 -4.84
C TYR A 302 4.39 4.61 -5.43
N ILE A 303 4.15 5.35 -6.51
CA ILE A 303 2.94 5.21 -7.34
C ILE A 303 3.32 4.80 -8.76
N THR A 304 2.55 3.87 -9.33
CA THR A 304 2.77 3.45 -10.71
C THR A 304 2.34 4.55 -11.69
N PRO A 305 3.01 4.73 -12.85
CA PRO A 305 2.42 5.42 -13.98
C PRO A 305 1.10 4.75 -14.42
N ASP A 306 0.38 5.29 -15.41
CA ASP A 306 -0.84 4.62 -15.88
C ASP A 306 -0.52 3.30 -16.62
N TYR A 307 -0.47 2.22 -15.84
CA TYR A 307 -0.19 0.85 -16.30
C TYR A 307 -1.23 0.29 -17.26
N ARG A 308 -2.36 0.97 -17.46
CA ARG A 308 -3.37 0.60 -18.47
C ARG A 308 -2.98 1.12 -19.86
N MET A 309 -2.15 2.16 -19.90
CA MET A 309 -1.74 2.85 -21.13
C MET A 309 -0.28 2.58 -21.49
N ALA A 310 0.57 2.25 -20.52
CA ALA A 310 1.98 1.97 -20.71
C ALA A 310 2.39 0.66 -20.04
N LYS A 311 3.37 -0.03 -20.61
CA LYS A 311 3.89 -1.30 -20.09
C LYS A 311 4.84 -1.03 -18.91
N THR A 312 4.32 -0.55 -17.78
CA THR A 312 5.12 -0.22 -16.58
C THR A 312 5.20 -1.36 -15.57
N TYR A 313 4.78 -2.56 -15.97
CA TYR A 313 4.92 -3.78 -15.20
C TYR A 313 5.02 -5.02 -16.08
N LEU A 314 5.56 -6.08 -15.51
CA LEU A 314 5.51 -7.46 -15.99
C LEU A 314 5.07 -8.36 -14.84
N THR A 315 4.14 -9.26 -15.11
CA THR A 315 3.82 -10.37 -14.19
C THR A 315 4.73 -11.56 -14.47
N GLY A 316 4.86 -12.48 -13.52
CA GLY A 316 5.69 -13.68 -13.66
C GLY A 316 5.35 -14.53 -14.88
N GLN A 317 4.08 -14.53 -15.31
CA GLN A 317 3.63 -15.27 -16.51
C GLN A 317 4.05 -14.60 -17.82
N GLU A 318 4.30 -13.28 -17.81
CA GLU A 318 4.70 -12.52 -18.99
C GLU A 318 6.22 -12.51 -19.20
N ILE A 319 6.99 -12.84 -18.16
CA ILE A 319 8.46 -12.82 -18.22
C ILE A 319 8.95 -14.04 -19.02
N VAL A 320 9.48 -13.77 -20.21
CA VAL A 320 10.16 -14.76 -21.04
C VAL A 320 11.52 -15.09 -20.41
N ARG A 321 11.79 -16.38 -20.24
CA ARG A 321 13.05 -16.91 -19.70
C ARG A 321 13.94 -17.41 -20.84
N GLN A 322 15.24 -17.28 -20.65
CA GLN A 322 16.28 -17.84 -21.50
C GLN A 322 16.40 -19.36 -21.26
N ALA A 323 17.17 -20.05 -22.11
CA ALA A 323 17.32 -21.51 -22.05
C ALA A 323 17.93 -22.01 -20.73
N ASP A 324 18.73 -21.19 -20.05
CA ASP A 324 19.32 -21.45 -18.74
C ASP A 324 18.35 -21.16 -17.56
N GLY A 325 17.14 -20.71 -17.86
CA GLY A 325 16.11 -20.37 -16.87
C GLY A 325 16.21 -18.95 -16.29
N ARG A 326 17.21 -18.16 -16.70
CA ARG A 326 17.33 -16.75 -16.29
C ARG A 326 16.36 -15.87 -17.08
N TYR A 327 16.02 -14.72 -16.53
CA TYR A 327 15.33 -13.66 -17.27
C TYR A 327 16.27 -12.48 -17.51
N GLN A 328 15.94 -11.70 -18.55
CA GLN A 328 16.48 -10.36 -18.75
C GLN A 328 15.31 -9.43 -19.02
N ILE A 329 15.12 -8.43 -18.14
CA ILE A 329 14.11 -7.38 -18.29
C ILE A 329 14.82 -6.10 -18.72
N HIS A 330 14.27 -5.41 -19.71
CA HIS A 330 14.83 -4.18 -20.25
C HIS A 330 13.94 -3.01 -19.88
N LEU A 331 14.39 -2.16 -18.95
CA LEU A 331 13.72 -0.91 -18.61
C LEU A 331 14.18 0.22 -19.53
N SER A 332 13.26 0.87 -20.23
CA SER A 332 13.50 2.07 -21.05
C SER A 332 12.50 3.18 -20.75
N ARG A 333 12.79 4.43 -21.17
CA ARG A 333 11.84 5.54 -20.98
C ARG A 333 10.55 5.36 -21.78
N GLN A 334 10.69 4.93 -23.03
CA GLN A 334 9.60 4.66 -23.96
C GLN A 334 9.61 3.19 -24.40
N PRO A 335 8.51 2.66 -24.97
CA PRO A 335 8.49 1.31 -25.52
C PRO A 335 9.61 1.08 -26.53
N ARG A 336 10.25 -0.09 -26.46
CA ARG A 336 11.27 -0.54 -27.42
C ARG A 336 11.01 -1.97 -27.84
N ASP A 337 11.49 -2.32 -29.02
CA ASP A 337 11.47 -3.69 -29.53
C ASP A 337 12.57 -4.53 -28.85
N LEU A 338 12.35 -4.82 -27.56
CA LEU A 338 13.22 -5.62 -26.71
C LEU A 338 12.37 -6.68 -26.00
N SER A 339 12.95 -7.85 -25.79
CA SER A 339 12.32 -8.89 -24.97
C SER A 339 12.11 -8.38 -23.55
N ASN A 340 10.98 -8.76 -22.94
CA ASN A 340 10.57 -8.32 -21.60
C ASN A 340 10.72 -6.80 -21.40
N ASN A 341 10.31 -5.99 -22.39
CA ASN A 341 10.41 -4.54 -22.28
C ASN A 341 9.45 -4.00 -21.21
N LEU A 342 10.04 -3.32 -20.23
CA LEU A 342 9.38 -2.55 -19.19
C LEU A 342 9.63 -1.07 -19.49
N THR A 343 8.64 -0.21 -19.30
CA THR A 343 8.79 1.22 -19.53
C THR A 343 8.63 2.02 -18.25
N SER A 344 9.38 3.10 -18.11
CA SER A 344 9.12 4.11 -17.10
C SER A 344 8.07 5.14 -17.53
N ALA A 345 7.39 4.95 -18.66
CA ALA A 345 6.39 5.87 -19.20
C ALA A 345 6.87 7.34 -19.29
N GLY A 346 8.13 7.53 -19.70
CA GLY A 346 8.75 8.85 -19.87
C GLY A 346 9.45 9.40 -18.63
N TYR A 347 9.32 8.78 -17.46
CA TYR A 347 10.08 9.18 -16.26
C TYR A 347 11.56 8.80 -16.40
N ASP A 348 12.47 9.71 -16.08
CA ASP A 348 13.91 9.48 -16.14
C ASP A 348 14.50 8.80 -14.89
N GLN A 349 13.73 8.68 -13.82
CA GLN A 349 14.15 8.02 -12.58
C GLN A 349 12.95 7.52 -11.77
N GLY A 350 13.20 6.55 -10.91
CA GLY A 350 12.16 5.93 -10.09
C GLY A 350 12.67 4.67 -9.41
N MET A 351 11.74 3.80 -9.04
CA MET A 351 12.03 2.52 -8.43
C MET A 351 11.55 1.39 -9.35
N VAL A 352 12.37 0.37 -9.55
CA VAL A 352 11.86 -0.94 -9.98
C VAL A 352 11.74 -1.80 -8.74
N VAL A 353 10.55 -2.34 -8.49
CA VAL A 353 10.27 -3.22 -7.36
C VAL A 353 9.82 -4.57 -7.89
N ILE A 354 10.45 -5.63 -7.38
CA ILE A 354 10.09 -7.01 -7.63
C ILE A 354 9.34 -7.54 -6.41
N ARG A 355 8.20 -8.18 -6.65
CA ARG A 355 7.42 -8.88 -5.61
C ARG A 355 7.47 -10.37 -5.87
N TYR A 356 7.83 -11.14 -4.86
CA TYR A 356 7.72 -12.59 -4.84
C TYR A 356 6.70 -12.97 -3.77
N LEU A 357 5.46 -13.24 -4.18
CA LEU A 357 4.36 -13.56 -3.27
C LEU A 357 4.32 -15.05 -2.98
N GLY A 358 4.36 -15.40 -1.70
CA GLY A 358 4.24 -16.76 -1.21
C GLY A 358 5.47 -17.64 -1.43
N SER A 359 6.63 -17.05 -1.74
CA SER A 359 7.91 -17.74 -1.85
C SER A 359 8.76 -17.50 -0.61
N GLN A 360 9.57 -18.49 -0.22
CA GLN A 360 10.62 -18.32 0.79
C GLN A 360 12.01 -18.13 0.17
N GLN A 361 12.11 -18.12 -1.16
CA GLN A 361 13.36 -17.96 -1.88
C GLN A 361 13.67 -16.48 -2.15
N TYR A 362 14.96 -16.16 -2.13
CA TYR A 362 15.50 -14.83 -2.43
C TYR A 362 16.47 -14.95 -3.60
N PRO A 363 15.97 -15.03 -4.85
CA PRO A 363 16.85 -15.06 -5.99
C PRO A 363 17.53 -13.70 -6.14
N GLU A 364 18.85 -13.72 -6.21
CA GLU A 364 19.64 -12.54 -6.53
C GLU A 364 19.33 -12.07 -7.96
N PHE A 365 19.45 -10.76 -8.16
CA PHE A 365 19.35 -10.13 -9.46
C PHE A 365 20.46 -9.10 -9.64
N ASP A 366 20.84 -8.88 -10.89
CA ASP A 366 21.86 -7.94 -11.30
C ASP A 366 21.23 -6.80 -12.09
N VAL A 367 21.78 -5.60 -11.94
CA VAL A 367 21.33 -4.39 -12.63
C VAL A 367 22.50 -3.78 -13.37
N GLN A 368 22.28 -3.46 -14.65
CA GLN A 368 23.28 -2.80 -15.49
C GLN A 368 22.63 -1.73 -16.36
N LEU A 369 23.18 -0.51 -16.33
CA LEU A 369 22.90 0.48 -17.37
C LEU A 369 23.68 0.11 -18.64
N LEU A 370 22.99 -0.13 -19.74
CA LEU A 370 23.61 -0.53 -21.01
C LEU A 370 24.25 0.68 -21.71
N PRO A 371 25.39 0.49 -22.40
CA PRO A 371 26.03 1.54 -23.20
C PRO A 371 25.12 2.01 -24.34
N HIS A 372 25.20 3.31 -24.65
CA HIS A 372 24.51 3.92 -25.79
C HIS A 372 24.91 3.20 -27.10
N GLY A 373 23.95 2.70 -27.87
CA GLY A 373 24.17 2.13 -29.21
C GLY A 373 24.80 0.74 -29.31
N ALA A 374 25.13 0.06 -28.20
CA ALA A 374 25.67 -1.29 -28.21
C ALA A 374 24.91 -2.19 -27.20
N ASP A 375 24.46 -3.35 -27.66
CA ASP A 375 23.91 -4.46 -26.85
C ASP A 375 22.46 -4.40 -26.36
N ALA A 376 21.58 -3.68 -27.07
CA ALA A 376 20.14 -3.93 -27.00
C ALA A 376 19.66 -4.83 -28.16
N ARG A 377 20.43 -5.88 -28.50
CA ARG A 377 19.98 -6.89 -29.47
C ARG A 377 19.32 -8.06 -28.73
N PRO A 378 18.22 -8.60 -29.27
CA PRO A 378 17.37 -9.60 -28.61
C PRO A 378 18.10 -10.89 -28.24
#